data_AF-A0A559L7I9-F1
#
_entry.id   AF-A0A559L7I9-F1
#
_cell.length_a   1.000
_cell.length_b   1.000
_cell.length_c   1.000
_cell.angle_alpha   90.00
_cell.angle_beta   90.00
_cell.angle_gamma   90.00
#
_symmetry.space_group_name_H-M   'P 1'
#
loop_
_entity.id
_entity.type
_entity.pdbx_description
1 polymer ?
#
loop_
_entity_poly.entity_id
_entity_poly.type
_entity_poly.pdbx_seq_one_letter_code
_entity_poly.pdbx_strand_id
1 'polypeptide(L)'
;MEVFCRNVPQDLSEESFKQELMPFMKALNITDFYCEKPKRRPQAWIKFLNPGDGYSFLERHGKQQRHNESQKENINPRYPFKTNFRPKDTPRLHILKTAVFIEQSTRALDKHSIAHLKHERDKKQQKAAAAAAAATTTKDRQAPVKAFSIIGISCGGNTFRGPQ
;
A
#
# COMPACT_ATOMS: atom_id res chain seq x y z
N MET A 1 1.98 -14.26 -3.00
CA MET A 1 1.36 -14.77 -1.74
C MET A 1 0.18 -13.87 -1.35
N GLU A 2 -0.83 -14.40 -0.66
CA GLU A 2 -1.94 -13.60 -0.13
C GLU A 2 -1.93 -13.55 1.40
N VAL A 3 -2.18 -12.37 1.94
CA VAL A 3 -2.27 -12.10 3.38
C VAL A 3 -3.65 -11.55 3.70
N PHE A 4 -4.26 -12.09 4.75
CA PHE A 4 -5.57 -11.73 5.23
C PHE A 4 -5.48 -10.79 6.44
N CYS A 5 -6.22 -9.69 6.38
CA CYS A 5 -6.33 -8.72 7.46
C CYS A 5 -7.73 -8.79 8.08
N ARG A 6 -7.78 -9.05 9.39
CA ARG A 6 -9.00 -9.02 10.20
C ARG A 6 -9.08 -7.74 11.03
N ASN A 7 -10.31 -7.35 11.35
CA ASN A 7 -10.62 -6.17 12.17
C ASN A 7 -10.16 -4.84 11.53
N VAL A 8 -10.31 -4.73 10.21
CA VAL A 8 -10.05 -3.48 9.50
C VAL A 8 -11.24 -2.53 9.69
N PRO A 9 -11.06 -1.22 9.91
CA PRO A 9 -12.17 -0.26 10.04
C PRO A 9 -13.11 -0.32 8.83
N GLN A 10 -14.42 -0.38 9.04
CA GLN A 10 -15.38 -0.57 7.93
C GLN A 10 -15.53 0.66 7.04
N ASP A 11 -15.23 1.85 7.58
CA ASP A 11 -15.35 3.15 6.90
C ASP A 11 -14.23 3.42 5.90
N LEU A 12 -13.13 2.67 5.99
CA LEU A 12 -11.97 2.81 5.10
C LEU A 12 -12.28 2.23 3.71
N SER A 13 -12.05 3.02 2.67
CA SER A 13 -12.08 2.55 1.27
C SER A 13 -10.83 1.70 0.95
N GLU A 14 -10.81 1.04 -0.23
CA GLU A 14 -9.62 0.34 -0.73
C GLU A 14 -8.42 1.29 -0.89
N GLU A 15 -8.66 2.50 -1.41
CA GLU A 15 -7.63 3.51 -1.62
C GLU A 15 -7.08 4.06 -0.30
N SER A 16 -7.95 4.41 0.64
CA SER A 16 -7.53 4.89 1.96
C SER A 16 -6.79 3.79 2.74
N PHE A 17 -7.24 2.54 2.65
CA PHE A 17 -6.53 1.41 3.25
C PHE A 17 -5.13 1.24 2.66
N LYS A 18 -4.99 1.39 1.34
CA LYS A 18 -3.69 1.35 0.66
C LYS A 18 -2.78 2.48 1.13
N GLN A 19 -3.29 3.70 1.29
CA GLN A 19 -2.51 4.85 1.79
C GLN A 19 -1.99 4.63 3.21
N GLU A 20 -2.83 4.13 4.11
CA GLU A 20 -2.43 3.77 5.48
C GLU A 20 -1.39 2.64 5.51
N LEU A 21 -1.44 1.74 4.52
CA LEU A 21 -0.51 0.62 4.42
C LEU A 21 0.85 1.00 3.79
N MET A 22 0.88 2.05 2.95
CA MET A 22 2.10 2.53 2.30
C MET A 22 3.31 2.74 3.24
N PRO A 23 3.20 3.39 4.42
CA PRO A 23 4.35 3.59 5.30
C PRO A 23 4.96 2.26 5.77
N PHE A 24 4.14 1.25 6.05
CA PHE A 24 4.59 -0.07 6.47
C PHE A 24 5.27 -0.83 5.33
N MET A 25 4.71 -0.76 4.12
CA MET A 25 5.29 -1.37 2.92
C MET A 25 6.62 -0.72 2.55
N LYS A 26 6.71 0.61 2.63
CA LYS A 26 7.94 1.37 2.37
C LYS A 26 9.05 0.98 3.36
N ALA A 27 8.72 0.79 4.64
CA ALA A 27 9.67 0.35 5.65
C ALA A 27 10.23 -1.07 5.41
N LEU A 28 9.57 -1.86 4.55
CA LEU A 28 9.97 -3.21 4.15
C LEU A 28 10.49 -3.25 2.70
N ASN A 29 10.59 -2.10 2.01
CA ASN A 29 10.93 -1.98 0.60
C ASN A 29 10.01 -2.78 -0.36
N ILE A 30 8.74 -2.95 0.01
CA ILE A 30 7.75 -3.65 -0.81
C ILE A 30 7.06 -2.64 -1.73
N THR A 31 7.26 -2.78 -3.04
CA THR A 31 6.70 -1.87 -4.06
C THR A 31 5.55 -2.47 -4.86
N ASP A 32 5.53 -3.80 -4.98
CA ASP A 32 4.64 -4.54 -5.88
C ASP A 32 3.61 -5.36 -5.08
N PHE A 33 2.60 -4.64 -4.58
CA PHE A 33 1.48 -5.22 -3.85
C PHE A 33 0.15 -4.64 -4.35
N TYR A 34 -0.92 -5.42 -4.16
CA TYR A 34 -2.29 -5.03 -4.42
C TYR A 34 -3.13 -5.24 -3.15
N CYS A 35 -4.03 -4.33 -2.87
CA CYS A 35 -4.93 -4.40 -1.72
C CYS A 35 -6.35 -4.56 -2.23
N GLU A 36 -7.08 -5.51 -1.67
CA GLU A 36 -8.48 -5.73 -1.97
C GLU A 36 -9.27 -5.53 -0.68
N LYS A 37 -10.19 -4.56 -0.70
CA LYS A 37 -11.03 -4.29 0.46
C LYS A 37 -12.50 -4.11 0.06
N PRO A 38 -13.37 -5.10 0.34
CA PRO A 38 -14.79 -4.91 0.13
C PRO A 38 -15.35 -3.83 1.06
N LYS A 39 -16.22 -2.98 0.50
CA LYS A 39 -16.90 -1.93 1.26
C LYS A 39 -17.74 -2.52 2.39
N ARG A 40 -17.77 -1.85 3.54
CA ARG A 40 -18.57 -2.22 4.73
C ARG A 40 -18.22 -3.59 5.34
N ARG A 41 -17.04 -4.13 5.02
CA ARG A 41 -16.55 -5.38 5.61
C ARG A 41 -15.30 -5.11 6.44
N PRO A 42 -15.17 -5.71 7.63
CA PRO A 42 -14.00 -5.54 8.50
C PRO A 42 -12.82 -6.45 8.08
N GLN A 43 -12.75 -6.81 6.80
CA GLN A 43 -11.84 -7.78 6.23
C GLN A 43 -11.18 -7.17 5.00
N ALA A 44 -9.88 -7.41 4.83
CA ALA A 44 -9.14 -7.02 3.65
C ALA A 44 -8.12 -8.09 3.28
N TRP A 45 -7.73 -8.12 2.02
CA TRP A 45 -6.69 -9.00 1.49
C TRP A 45 -5.58 -8.17 0.87
N ILE A 46 -4.34 -8.62 1.08
CA ILE A 46 -3.16 -8.04 0.46
C ILE A 46 -2.52 -9.13 -0.37
N LYS A 47 -2.38 -8.86 -1.67
CA LYS A 47 -1.78 -9.77 -2.64
C LYS A 47 -0.40 -9.25 -3.01
N PHE A 48 0.62 -10.06 -2.73
CA PHE A 48 2.01 -9.78 -3.05
C PHE A 48 2.41 -10.53 -4.32
N LEU A 49 3.10 -9.83 -5.22
CA LEU A 49 3.68 -10.44 -6.42
C LEU A 49 4.75 -11.48 -6.03
N ASN A 50 5.67 -11.09 -5.14
CA ASN A 50 6.68 -12.00 -4.62
C ASN A 50 6.21 -12.62 -3.30
N PRO A 51 6.38 -13.94 -3.10
CA PRO A 51 6.06 -14.57 -1.83
C PRO A 51 6.99 -14.11 -0.70
N GLY A 52 8.27 -13.82 -0.98
CA GLY A 52 9.25 -13.32 0.00
C GLY A 52 8.78 -12.05 0.71
N ASP A 53 8.30 -11.08 -0.04
CA ASP A 53 7.74 -9.82 0.49
C ASP A 53 6.57 -10.07 1.45
N GLY A 54 5.73 -11.06 1.13
CA GLY A 54 4.62 -11.47 2.00
C GLY A 54 5.11 -12.06 3.32
N TYR A 55 6.17 -12.87 3.31
CA TYR A 55 6.76 -13.43 4.54
C TYR A 55 7.40 -12.34 5.40
N SER A 56 8.18 -11.43 4.82
CA SER A 56 8.77 -10.30 5.56
C SER A 56 7.71 -9.39 6.17
N PHE A 57 6.59 -9.19 5.47
CA PHE A 57 5.44 -8.46 5.99
C PHE A 57 4.79 -9.18 7.18
N LEU A 58 4.58 -10.50 7.08
CA LEU A 58 4.05 -11.30 8.19
C LEU A 58 5.01 -11.38 9.38
N GLU A 59 6.32 -11.43 9.16
CA GLU A 59 7.29 -11.47 10.25
C GLU A 59 7.26 -10.18 11.08
N ARG A 60 7.11 -9.03 10.41
CA ARG A 60 7.07 -7.72 11.08
C ARG A 60 5.70 -7.37 11.65
N HIS A 61 4.63 -7.66 10.92
CA HIS A 61 3.27 -7.18 11.22
C HIS A 61 2.24 -8.30 11.45
N GLY A 62 2.63 -9.55 11.23
CA GLY A 62 1.79 -10.72 11.50
C GLY A 62 1.38 -10.79 12.96
N LYS A 63 0.25 -11.47 13.19
CA LYS A 63 -0.15 -11.85 14.53
C LYS A 63 0.96 -12.73 15.12
N GLN A 64 1.59 -12.24 16.18
CA GLN A 64 2.49 -13.08 16.95
C GLN A 64 1.60 -14.01 17.76
N GLN A 65 1.46 -15.24 17.29
CA GLN A 65 0.89 -16.29 18.11
C GLN A 65 1.79 -16.35 19.33
N ARG A 66 1.28 -15.95 20.51
CA ARG A 66 2.00 -16.22 21.75
C ARG A 66 2.15 -17.73 21.78
N HIS A 67 3.32 -18.23 21.42
CA HIS A 67 3.66 -19.61 21.67
C HIS A 67 3.40 -19.80 23.16
N ASN A 68 2.61 -20.81 23.50
CA ASN A 68 2.39 -21.18 24.88
C ASN A 68 3.75 -21.61 25.47
N GLU A 69 4.59 -20.65 25.83
CA GLU A 69 5.56 -20.86 26.89
C GLU A 69 4.70 -20.98 28.14
N SER A 70 4.28 -22.22 28.39
CA SER A 70 3.96 -22.79 29.69
C SER A 70 3.94 -21.74 30.81
N GLN A 71 2.91 -20.90 30.85
CA GLN A 71 2.58 -20.25 32.10
C GLN A 71 2.24 -21.41 33.01
N LYS A 72 3.15 -21.67 33.96
CA LYS A 72 2.82 -22.38 35.19
C LYS A 72 1.59 -21.70 35.76
N GLU A 73 0.42 -22.16 35.36
CA GLU A 73 -0.83 -21.75 35.94
C GLU A 73 -0.72 -22.20 37.40
N ASN A 74 -0.51 -21.23 38.30
CA ASN A 74 -0.88 -21.41 39.69
C ASN A 74 -2.41 -21.52 39.68
N ILE A 75 -2.90 -22.72 39.36
CA ILE A 75 -4.31 -23.08 39.41
C ILE A 75 -4.70 -22.91 40.87
N ASN A 76 -5.35 -21.79 41.19
CA ASN A 76 -6.00 -21.64 42.48
C ASN A 76 -7.18 -22.62 42.48
N PRO A 77 -7.20 -23.66 43.34
CA PRO A 77 -8.14 -24.78 43.23
C PRO A 77 -9.59 -24.40 43.58
N ARG A 78 -9.88 -23.11 43.80
CA ARG A 78 -11.15 -22.63 44.36
C ARG A 78 -12.20 -22.23 43.32
N TYR A 79 -11.88 -22.20 42.03
CA TYR A 79 -12.84 -21.81 40.98
C TYR A 79 -12.69 -22.68 39.71
N PRO A 80 -13.60 -23.65 39.47
CA PRO A 80 -13.55 -24.55 38.31
C PRO A 80 -14.20 -23.93 37.05
N PHE A 81 -14.22 -22.60 36.93
CA PHE A 81 -14.74 -21.94 35.74
C PHE A 81 -13.64 -21.88 34.68
N LYS A 82 -13.68 -22.87 33.79
CA LYS A 82 -12.88 -22.94 32.56
C LYS A 82 -13.17 -21.72 31.68
N THR A 83 -12.47 -20.63 31.91
CA THR A 83 -12.31 -19.59 30.90
C THR A 83 -11.41 -20.18 29.81
N ASN A 84 -11.99 -20.47 28.65
CA ASN A 84 -11.25 -20.82 27.44
C ASN A 84 -10.30 -19.67 27.08
N PHE A 85 -9.15 -19.57 27.75
CA PHE A 85 -8.08 -18.64 27.42
C PHE A 85 -7.42 -19.12 26.14
N ARG A 86 -8.07 -18.86 25.01
CA ARG A 86 -7.36 -18.82 23.73
C ARG A 86 -6.22 -17.80 23.92
N PRO A 87 -4.95 -18.15 23.65
CA PRO A 87 -3.86 -17.19 23.72
C PRO A 87 -4.24 -15.98 22.86
N LYS A 88 -4.31 -14.80 23.48
CA LYS A 88 -4.73 -13.57 22.82
C LYS A 88 -3.65 -13.19 21.81
N ASP A 89 -3.98 -13.31 20.52
CA ASP A 89 -3.15 -12.79 19.43
C ASP A 89 -2.89 -11.31 19.69
N THR A 90 -1.62 -10.88 19.68
CA THR A 90 -1.27 -9.46 19.88
C THR A 90 -1.15 -8.78 18.51
N PRO A 91 -1.97 -7.76 18.22
CA PRO A 91 -1.93 -7.05 16.94
C PRO A 91 -0.71 -6.13 16.90
N ARG A 92 0.14 -6.26 15.88
CA ARG A 92 1.30 -5.39 15.67
C ARG A 92 1.02 -4.22 14.73
N LEU A 93 -0.01 -4.35 13.89
CA LEU A 93 -0.44 -3.30 12.97
C LEU A 93 -1.67 -2.58 13.52
N HIS A 94 -1.59 -1.25 13.59
CA HIS A 94 -2.71 -0.40 13.94
C HIS A 94 -3.00 0.54 12.77
N ILE A 95 -4.24 0.56 12.31
CA ILE A 95 -4.73 1.47 11.26
C ILE A 95 -5.82 2.33 11.88
N LEU A 96 -5.64 3.65 11.88
CA LEU A 96 -6.59 4.61 12.49
C LEU A 96 -6.98 4.23 13.93
N LYS A 97 -6.00 3.89 14.77
CA LYS A 97 -6.18 3.41 16.16
C LYS A 97 -6.92 2.06 16.31
N THR A 98 -7.28 1.42 15.20
CA THR A 98 -7.89 0.09 15.20
C THR A 98 -6.82 -0.96 15.01
N ALA A 99 -6.82 -1.96 15.89
CA ALA A 99 -5.84 -3.02 15.86
C ALA A 99 -6.20 -4.05 14.78
N VAL A 100 -5.34 -4.20 13.78
CA VAL A 100 -5.54 -5.08 12.63
C VAL A 100 -4.72 -6.35 12.81
N PHE A 101 -5.40 -7.50 12.74
CA PHE A 101 -4.76 -8.80 12.87
C PHE A 101 -4.43 -9.35 11.49
N ILE A 102 -3.16 -9.65 11.28
CA ILE A 102 -2.65 -10.08 9.99
C ILE A 102 -2.31 -11.57 10.06
N GLU A 103 -2.84 -12.33 9.10
CA GLU A 103 -2.68 -13.77 9.00
C GLU A 103 -2.38 -14.17 7.56
N GLN A 104 -1.64 -15.25 7.34
CA GLN A 104 -1.49 -15.82 6.00
C GLN A 104 -2.85 -16.34 5.51
N SER A 105 -3.25 -15.96 4.30
CA SER A 105 -4.48 -16.52 3.71
C SER A 105 -4.26 -17.99 3.36
N THR A 106 -5.26 -18.84 3.61
CA THR A 106 -5.27 -20.24 3.12
C THR A 106 -5.62 -20.33 1.64
N ARG A 107 -6.03 -19.22 1.01
CA ARG A 107 -6.37 -19.17 -0.40
C ARG A 107 -5.13 -18.99 -1.25
N ALA A 108 -5.03 -19.77 -2.32
CA ALA A 108 -4.04 -19.52 -3.36
C ALA A 108 -4.37 -18.21 -4.09
N LEU A 109 -3.33 -17.48 -4.50
CA LEU A 109 -3.51 -16.30 -5.35
C LEU A 109 -4.17 -16.70 -6.67
N ASP A 110 -5.23 -15.97 -7.02
CA ASP A 110 -5.91 -16.15 -8.30
C ASP A 110 -5.01 -15.77 -9.49
N LYS A 111 -5.17 -16.50 -10.61
CA LYS A 111 -4.36 -16.33 -11.83
C LYS A 111 -4.51 -14.92 -12.41
N HIS A 112 -5.72 -14.36 -12.39
CA HIS A 112 -5.97 -13.01 -12.90
C HIS A 112 -5.34 -11.95 -12.01
N SER A 113 -5.37 -12.16 -10.69
CA SER A 113 -4.71 -11.25 -9.73
C SER A 113 -3.19 -11.20 -9.98
N ILE A 114 -2.55 -12.33 -10.27
CA ILE A 114 -1.12 -12.38 -10.61
C ILE A 114 -0.85 -11.67 -11.93
N ALA A 115 -1.66 -11.91 -12.96
CA ALA A 115 -1.51 -11.26 -14.26
C ALA A 115 -1.65 -9.73 -14.15
N HIS A 116 -2.62 -9.26 -13.37
CA HIS A 116 -2.81 -7.84 -13.08
C HIS A 116 -1.60 -7.22 -12.37
N LEU A 117 -1.06 -7.88 -11.34
CA LEU A 117 0.13 -7.42 -10.62
C LEU A 117 1.36 -7.32 -11.54
N LYS A 118 1.56 -8.30 -12.44
CA LYS A 118 2.63 -8.27 -13.43
C LYS A 118 2.47 -7.09 -14.38
N HIS A 119 1.26 -6.89 -14.91
CA HIS A 119 0.96 -5.77 -15.80
C HIS A 119 1.23 -4.41 -15.16
N GLU A 120 0.79 -4.22 -13.91
CA GLU A 120 1.03 -2.98 -13.17
C GLU A 120 2.52 -2.73 -12.91
N ARG A 121 3.30 -3.77 -12.60
CA ARG A 121 4.76 -3.65 -12.46
C ARG A 121 5.41 -3.25 -13.78
N ASP A 122 5.07 -3.92 -14.88
CA ASP A 122 5.67 -3.63 -16.19
C ASP A 122 5.31 -2.21 -16.65
N LYS A 123 4.08 -1.75 -16.39
CA LYS A 123 3.64 -0.37 -16.63
C LYS A 123 4.42 0.65 -15.79
N LYS A 124 4.69 0.36 -14.52
CA LYS A 124 5.56 1.20 -13.66
C LYS A 124 6.98 1.25 -14.21
N GLN A 125 7.54 0.12 -14.64
CA GLN A 125 8.88 0.04 -15.22
C GLN A 125 8.98 0.81 -16.53
N GLN A 126 7.98 0.70 -17.42
CA GLN A 126 7.92 1.47 -18.66
C GLN A 126 7.87 2.97 -18.38
N LYS A 127 7.06 3.42 -17.41
CA LYS A 127 7.01 4.83 -16.99
C LYS A 127 8.34 5.29 -16.40
N ALA A 128 8.99 4.46 -15.57
CA ALA A 128 10.29 4.78 -15.00
C ALA A 128 11.39 4.86 -16.08
N ALA A 129 11.40 3.93 -17.03
CA ALA A 129 12.33 3.93 -18.16
C ALA A 129 12.09 5.13 -19.09
N ALA A 130 10.82 5.46 -19.38
CA ALA A 130 10.45 6.63 -20.18
C ALA A 130 10.84 7.94 -19.45
N ALA A 131 10.63 8.02 -18.13
CA ALA A 131 11.06 9.16 -17.33
C ALA A 131 12.59 9.28 -17.28
N ALA A 132 13.31 8.16 -17.16
CA ALA A 132 14.77 8.14 -17.22
C ALA A 132 15.28 8.60 -18.59
N ALA A 133 14.71 8.09 -19.69
CA ALA A 133 15.05 8.52 -21.04
C ALA A 133 14.70 10.02 -21.29
N ALA A 134 13.59 10.50 -20.76
CA ALA A 134 13.23 11.92 -20.81
C ALA A 134 14.22 12.80 -20.03
N ALA A 135 14.68 12.34 -18.86
CA ALA A 135 15.70 13.01 -18.05
C ALA A 135 17.07 13.09 -18.76
N THR A 136 17.45 12.08 -19.55
CA THR A 136 18.66 12.15 -20.38
C THR A 136 18.49 13.13 -21.55
N THR A 137 17.27 13.29 -22.08
CA THR A 137 17.00 14.18 -23.22
C THR A 137 16.79 15.65 -22.82
N THR A 138 16.62 15.95 -21.53
CA THR A 138 16.43 17.34 -21.04
C THR A 138 17.70 18.19 -21.00
N LYS A 139 18.91 17.61 -21.11
CA LYS A 139 20.14 18.42 -21.20
C LYS A 139 20.29 19.13 -22.56
N ASP A 140 19.59 18.68 -23.60
CA ASP A 140 19.68 19.19 -24.98
C ASP A 140 18.36 19.72 -25.56
N ARG A 141 17.33 19.95 -24.73
CA ARG A 141 16.07 20.58 -25.15
C ARG A 141 15.95 22.01 -24.66
N GLN A 142 16.99 22.80 -24.86
CA GLN A 142 16.82 24.24 -24.89
C GLN A 142 16.14 24.58 -26.22
N ALA A 143 14.83 24.81 -26.18
CA ALA A 143 14.14 25.38 -27.34
C ALA A 143 14.94 26.61 -27.80
N PRO A 144 15.23 26.77 -29.11
CA PRO A 144 15.99 27.92 -29.55
C PRO A 144 15.27 29.17 -29.08
N VAL A 145 15.98 30.00 -28.32
CA VAL A 145 15.47 31.29 -27.83
C VAL A 145 15.14 32.13 -29.05
N LYS A 146 13.89 32.05 -29.50
CA LYS A 146 13.38 32.90 -30.57
C LYS A 146 12.86 34.17 -29.91
N ALA A 147 13.65 35.23 -30.02
CA ALA A 147 13.16 36.57 -29.76
C ALA A 147 12.24 36.97 -30.93
N PHE A 148 11.00 37.34 -30.63
CA PHE A 148 10.11 37.98 -31.58
C PHE A 148 9.63 39.30 -30.98
N SER A 149 9.67 40.35 -31.78
CA SER A 149 9.16 41.66 -31.37
C SER A 149 7.64 41.63 -31.46
N ILE A 150 6.97 41.77 -30.32
CA ILE A 150 5.52 41.85 -30.26
C ILE A 150 5.14 43.31 -30.48
N ILE A 151 4.62 43.62 -31.67
CA ILE A 151 4.27 44.99 -32.07
C ILE A 151 2.89 45.40 -31.51
N GLY A 152 2.04 44.42 -31.20
CA GLY A 152 0.78 44.67 -30.52
C GLY A 152 0.09 43.39 -30.09
N ILE A 153 -0.68 43.49 -29.00
CA ILE A 153 -1.52 42.42 -28.47
C ILE A 153 -2.94 42.98 -28.41
N SER A 154 -3.92 42.19 -28.89
CA SER A 154 -5.33 42.54 -28.80
C SER A 154 -6.09 41.46 -28.05
N CYS A 155 -6.93 41.87 -27.09
CA CYS A 155 -7.89 41.02 -26.44
C CYS A 155 -9.18 41.84 -26.25
N GLY A 156 -10.28 41.39 -26.84
CA GLY A 156 -11.62 41.91 -26.52
C GLY A 156 -11.82 43.43 -26.71
N GLY A 157 -11.22 44.03 -27.75
CA GLY A 157 -11.51 45.41 -28.17
C GLY A 157 -10.45 46.46 -27.85
N ASN A 158 -9.48 46.17 -26.98
CA ASN A 158 -8.36 47.07 -26.71
C ASN A 158 -7.06 46.57 -27.36
N THR A 159 -6.36 47.46 -28.05
CA THR A 159 -5.07 47.19 -28.69
C THR A 159 -3.99 48.02 -28.02
N PHE A 160 -2.99 47.37 -27.43
CA PHE A 160 -1.81 48.04 -26.91
C PHE A 160 -0.69 47.98 -27.95
N ARG A 161 -0.12 49.14 -28.29
CA ARG A 161 1.01 49.28 -29.21
C ARG A 161 2.26 49.69 -28.45
N GLY A 162 3.40 49.12 -28.83
CA GLY A 162 4.71 49.54 -28.33
C GLY A 162 5.22 50.84 -28.98
N PRO A 163 6.23 51.51 -28.39
CA PRO A 163 6.86 52.71 -28.96
C PRO A 163 7.54 52.40 -30.31
N GLN A 164 7.46 53.37 -31.24
CA GLN A 164 8.09 53.32 -32.57
C GLN A 164 9.60 53.49 -32.51
#